data_AF-A0A2E3L688-F1
#
_entry.id   AF-A0A2E3L688-F1
#
_cell.length_a   1.000
_cell.length_b   1.000
_cell.length_c   1.000
_cell.angle_alpha   90.00
_cell.angle_beta   90.00
_cell.angle_gamma   90.00
#
_symmetry.space_group_name_H-M   'P 1'
#
loop_
_entity.id
_entity.type
_entity.pdbx_description
1 polymer ?
#
loop_
_entity_poly.entity_id
_entity_poly.type
_entity_poly.pdbx_seq_one_letter_code
_entity_poly.pdbx_strand_id
1 'polypeptide(L)'
;MVRPVPTSLPTMLDAYNPWQVTAHSIGPMARRALNGSMLGEVCAVFARTFYIRTENCLLCVATGDVYNGPLTIVTSAPETTNWQASGVRVRQRVVLQSRRIAVGMMLVIPYGEATEWMPPRPHANDKEMTSKGIANLRAKVVDRLPRNGLAEFVVRSSLNIRSSLAVVAKGPIRRISSALSVALFRRRLFQPSPVDVAALLGLGPGLTPSGDDFLGGMMVGLYAVREDGFAKDLWRIINDCDESSANIVSWAHLRGAAHGLAADSILRLTCIVSSGGEPDDEILAAIDRIGHTSGWDMVAGLVVVLETWTGVMDNTSTNREN
;
A
#
# COMPACT_ATOMS: atom_id res chain seq x y z
N MET A 1 -5.66 30.15 39.63
CA MET A 1 -4.85 30.79 38.58
C MET A 1 -4.34 29.71 37.65
N VAL A 2 -4.93 29.63 36.45
CA VAL A 2 -4.60 28.64 35.42
C VAL A 2 -3.44 29.20 34.60
N ARG A 3 -2.34 28.44 34.45
CA ARG A 3 -1.20 28.83 33.60
C ARG A 3 -1.60 28.72 32.12
N PRO A 4 -1.18 29.64 31.23
CA PRO A 4 -1.44 29.49 29.81
C PRO A 4 -0.60 28.34 29.23
N VAL A 5 -1.21 27.56 28.35
CA VAL A 5 -0.51 26.60 27.47
C VAL A 5 0.25 27.41 26.40
N PRO A 6 1.54 27.16 26.14
CA PRO A 6 2.25 27.87 25.10
C PRO A 6 1.77 27.41 23.72
N THR A 7 1.27 28.34 22.92
CA THR A 7 0.73 28.14 21.55
C THR A 7 1.76 28.42 20.44
N SER A 8 3.06 28.40 20.75
CA SER A 8 4.11 28.56 19.73
C SER A 8 5.37 27.77 20.10
N LEU A 9 5.90 27.04 19.11
CA LEU A 9 7.16 26.28 19.20
C LEU A 9 8.36 27.23 19.36
N PRO A 10 9.43 26.84 20.08
CA PRO A 10 10.66 27.63 20.16
C PRO A 10 11.36 27.63 18.79
N THR A 11 11.61 28.83 18.25
CA THR A 11 12.18 29.06 16.91
C THR A 11 13.69 28.80 16.82
N MET A 12 14.31 28.12 17.79
CA MET A 12 15.68 27.62 17.66
C MET A 12 15.79 26.28 18.40
N LEU A 13 15.88 25.19 17.63
CA LEU A 13 16.21 23.88 18.18
C LEU A 13 17.72 23.85 18.50
N ASP A 14 18.05 23.82 19.78
CA ASP A 14 19.42 23.63 20.28
C ASP A 14 19.96 22.27 19.80
N ALA A 15 21.17 22.26 19.22
CA ALA A 15 21.89 21.03 18.87
C ALA A 15 22.19 20.13 20.08
N TYR A 16 21.96 20.63 21.30
CA TYR A 16 22.13 19.92 22.56
C TYR A 16 20.89 19.16 23.05
N ASN A 17 19.70 19.42 22.48
CA ASN A 17 18.49 18.69 22.85
C ASN A 17 17.69 18.30 21.59
N PRO A 18 18.02 17.16 20.95
CA PRO A 18 17.32 16.72 19.75
C PRO A 18 15.84 16.51 20.06
N TRP A 19 14.98 16.84 19.10
CA TRP A 19 13.56 16.54 19.19
C TRP A 19 13.36 15.03 19.27
N GLN A 20 12.63 14.57 20.29
CA GLN A 20 12.36 13.16 20.52
C GLN A 20 10.89 12.85 20.25
N VAL A 21 10.65 11.84 19.42
CA VAL A 21 9.34 11.27 19.14
C VAL A 21 9.45 9.76 19.21
N THR A 22 8.60 9.11 20.00
CA THR A 22 8.72 7.66 20.23
C THR A 22 7.97 6.90 19.14
N ALA A 23 8.53 5.81 18.63
CA ALA A 23 7.79 4.89 17.78
C ALA A 23 6.83 4.05 18.63
N HIS A 24 5.56 3.98 18.25
CA HIS A 24 4.56 3.17 18.94
C HIS A 24 4.22 1.89 18.18
N SER A 25 4.26 1.94 16.85
CA SER A 25 3.94 0.80 16.00
C SER A 25 4.94 0.70 14.85
N ILE A 26 5.38 -0.53 14.55
CA ILE A 26 6.37 -0.81 13.52
C ILE A 26 5.88 -1.96 12.64
N GLY A 27 5.85 -1.74 11.33
CA GLY A 27 5.51 -2.78 10.37
C GLY A 27 6.55 -3.91 10.33
N PRO A 28 6.14 -5.13 9.95
CA PRO A 28 7.02 -6.31 9.99
C PRO A 28 8.26 -6.16 9.10
N MET A 29 8.17 -5.47 7.96
CA MET A 29 9.35 -5.23 7.11
C MET A 29 10.24 -4.14 7.71
N ALA A 30 9.66 -3.09 8.28
CA ALA A 30 10.40 -2.07 9.01
C ALA A 30 11.12 -2.64 10.24
N ARG A 31 10.53 -3.61 10.95
CA ARG A 31 11.19 -4.27 12.07
C ARG A 31 12.44 -5.03 11.63
N ARG A 32 12.32 -5.84 10.57
CA ARG A 32 13.46 -6.60 10.01
C ARG A 32 14.58 -5.68 9.55
N ALA A 33 14.22 -4.59 8.90
CA ALA A 33 15.12 -3.53 8.46
C ALA A 33 15.93 -2.91 9.62
N LEU A 34 15.26 -2.58 10.73
CA LEU A 34 15.91 -2.00 11.92
C LEU A 34 16.87 -2.99 12.60
N ASN A 35 16.62 -4.29 12.49
CA ASN A 35 17.50 -5.32 13.04
C ASN A 35 18.73 -5.60 12.16
N GLY A 36 18.66 -5.30 10.86
CA GLY A 36 19.67 -5.68 9.86
C GLY A 36 20.53 -4.55 9.32
N SER A 37 20.21 -3.29 9.62
CA SER A 37 20.89 -2.10 9.06
C SER A 37 21.39 -1.18 10.17
N MET A 38 22.60 -0.65 10.01
CA MET A 38 23.22 0.31 10.95
C MET A 38 23.15 1.75 10.45
N LEU A 39 23.02 1.95 9.15
CA LEU A 39 23.03 3.24 8.49
C LEU A 39 21.89 3.34 7.48
N GLY A 40 21.47 4.58 7.24
CA GLY A 40 20.53 4.92 6.19
C GLY A 40 20.64 6.37 5.76
N GLU A 41 19.77 6.76 4.85
CA GLU A 41 19.68 8.11 4.30
C GLU A 41 18.22 8.45 4.04
N VAL A 42 17.79 9.66 4.42
CA VAL A 42 16.46 10.17 4.06
C VAL A 42 16.40 10.34 2.54
N CYS A 43 15.53 9.60 1.85
CA CYS A 43 15.42 9.63 0.38
C CYS A 43 14.18 10.36 -0.14
N ALA A 44 13.15 10.54 0.70
CA ALA A 44 11.96 11.35 0.38
C ALA A 44 11.36 11.94 1.65
N VAL A 45 10.78 13.15 1.57
CA VAL A 45 10.15 13.83 2.72
C VAL A 45 8.84 14.48 2.28
N PHE A 46 7.78 14.14 3.00
CA PHE A 46 6.43 14.70 2.88
C PHE A 46 6.03 15.37 4.19
N ALA A 47 4.87 16.02 4.21
CA ALA A 47 4.39 16.69 5.41
C ALA A 47 4.28 15.71 6.58
N ARG A 48 3.63 14.56 6.36
CA ARG A 48 3.30 13.59 7.42
C ARG A 48 4.17 12.34 7.43
N THR A 49 4.95 12.11 6.39
CA THR A 49 5.83 10.95 6.29
C THR A 49 7.18 11.32 5.72
N PHE A 50 8.20 10.53 6.01
CA PHE A 50 9.46 10.57 5.27
C PHE A 50 10.04 9.17 5.15
N TYR A 51 10.80 8.94 4.08
CA TYR A 51 11.36 7.64 3.76
C TYR A 51 12.85 7.62 4.05
N ILE A 52 13.31 6.55 4.69
CA ILE A 52 14.71 6.27 4.95
C ILE A 52 15.11 5.07 4.10
N ARG A 53 16.07 5.27 3.21
CA ARG A 53 16.73 4.22 2.46
C ARG A 53 17.86 3.65 3.29
N THR A 54 17.87 2.34 3.47
CA THR A 54 19.00 1.57 4.00
C THR A 54 19.61 0.73 2.88
N GLU A 55 20.65 -0.07 3.17
CA GLU A 55 21.27 -0.96 2.18
C GLU A 55 20.27 -1.97 1.59
N ASN A 56 19.36 -2.51 2.42
CA ASN A 56 18.54 -3.66 2.04
C ASN A 56 17.05 -3.33 1.85
N CYS A 57 16.60 -2.16 2.31
CA CYS A 57 15.18 -1.87 2.43
C CYS A 57 14.87 -0.39 2.67
N LEU A 58 13.59 -0.06 2.55
CA LEU A 58 13.03 1.26 2.79
C LEU A 58 12.21 1.25 4.08
N LEU A 59 12.34 2.30 4.89
CA LEU A 59 11.50 2.58 6.05
C LEU A 59 10.64 3.80 5.75
N CYS A 60 9.39 3.82 6.21
CA CYS A 60 8.50 4.97 6.16
C CYS A 60 8.24 5.44 7.60
N VAL A 61 8.83 6.57 8.01
CA VAL A 61 8.52 7.17 9.30
C VAL A 61 7.31 8.08 9.15
N ALA A 62 6.34 7.95 10.05
CA ALA A 62 5.06 8.63 9.94
C ALA A 62 4.64 9.31 11.25
N THR A 63 3.81 10.34 11.14
CA THR A 63 3.08 10.94 12.29
C THR A 63 2.07 9.95 12.87
N GLY A 64 1.59 10.22 14.10
CA GLY A 64 0.77 9.28 14.87
C GLY A 64 -0.61 8.95 14.28
N ASP A 65 -1.06 9.73 13.31
CA ASP A 65 -2.37 9.63 12.66
C ASP A 65 -2.32 8.99 11.25
N VAL A 66 -1.13 8.55 10.83
CA VAL A 66 -0.93 7.77 9.61
C VAL A 66 -1.13 6.28 9.91
N TYR A 67 -1.82 5.59 9.00
CA TYR A 67 -2.09 4.16 9.13
C TYR A 67 -0.82 3.31 9.14
N ASN A 68 -0.91 2.19 9.86
CA ASN A 68 0.13 1.18 9.82
C ASN A 68 0.30 0.62 8.40
N GLY A 69 1.47 0.06 8.15
CA GLY A 69 1.83 -0.58 6.88
C GLY A 69 3.13 -1.35 7.05
N PRO A 70 3.51 -2.19 6.06
CA PRO A 70 4.67 -3.08 6.19
C PRO A 70 5.98 -2.35 6.47
N LEU A 71 6.16 -1.18 5.85
CA LEU A 71 7.34 -0.34 5.94
C LEU A 71 7.22 0.75 7.02
N THR A 72 6.05 0.89 7.64
CA THR A 72 5.70 2.08 8.42
C THR A 72 6.21 1.98 9.85
N ILE A 73 6.77 3.08 10.34
CA ILE A 73 7.11 3.35 11.74
C ILE A 73 6.22 4.51 12.17
N VAL A 74 5.15 4.21 12.89
CA VAL A 74 4.22 5.22 13.40
C VAL A 74 4.78 5.80 14.70
N THR A 75 4.92 7.11 14.73
CA THR A 75 5.54 7.84 15.85
C THR A 75 4.53 8.56 16.72
N SER A 76 4.97 9.04 17.88
CA SER A 76 4.23 9.92 18.79
C SER A 76 4.11 11.35 18.27
N ALA A 77 4.61 11.65 17.06
CA ALA A 77 4.55 12.98 16.50
C ALA A 77 3.07 13.37 16.25
N PRO A 78 2.60 14.53 16.72
CA PRO A 78 1.23 14.98 16.53
C PRO A 78 0.82 15.03 15.05
N GLU A 79 -0.47 14.89 14.74
CA GLU A 79 -1.02 15.04 13.38
C GLU A 79 -0.67 16.40 12.73
N THR A 80 -0.53 17.44 13.55
CA THR A 80 -0.13 18.79 13.10
C THR A 80 1.34 18.91 12.74
N THR A 81 2.13 17.85 12.94
CA THR A 81 3.55 17.82 12.58
C THR A 81 3.70 17.90 11.06
N ASN A 82 4.61 18.77 10.63
CA ASN A 82 5.12 18.76 9.26
C ASN A 82 6.62 18.47 9.28
N TRP A 83 7.05 17.28 8.85
CA TRP A 83 8.46 16.86 8.88
C TRP A 83 9.38 17.78 8.08
N GLN A 84 8.87 18.33 6.97
CA GLN A 84 9.62 19.28 6.14
C GLN A 84 9.79 20.60 6.90
N ALA A 85 8.77 21.07 7.62
CA ALA A 85 8.90 22.25 8.48
C ALA A 85 9.81 21.98 9.70
N SER A 86 9.81 20.75 10.22
CA SER A 86 10.62 20.31 11.38
C SER A 86 12.10 20.04 11.06
N GLY A 87 12.57 20.36 9.84
CA GLY A 87 13.98 20.26 9.49
C GLY A 87 14.44 18.92 8.92
N VAL A 88 13.53 17.97 8.67
CA VAL A 88 13.87 16.72 7.96
C VAL A 88 14.10 17.04 6.47
N ARG A 89 15.21 16.58 5.91
CA ARG A 89 15.65 16.89 4.54
C ARG A 89 16.16 15.63 3.84
N VAL A 90 15.96 15.57 2.53
CA VAL A 90 16.55 14.51 1.69
C VAL A 90 18.08 14.57 1.79
N ARG A 91 18.72 13.40 1.71
CA ARG A 91 20.16 13.15 1.92
C ARG A 91 20.65 13.32 3.36
N GLN A 92 19.76 13.53 4.33
CA GLN A 92 20.15 13.47 5.73
C GLN A 92 20.57 12.06 6.10
N ARG A 93 21.73 11.97 6.74
CA ARG A 93 22.27 10.71 7.24
C ARG A 93 21.41 10.21 8.41
N VAL A 94 21.11 8.93 8.40
CA VAL A 94 20.38 8.24 9.45
C VAL A 94 21.30 7.20 10.07
N VAL A 95 21.34 7.18 11.40
CA VAL A 95 22.03 6.14 12.18
C VAL A 95 20.98 5.29 12.86
N LEU A 96 21.03 3.99 12.58
CA LEU A 96 20.16 2.98 13.17
C LEU A 96 20.96 2.25 14.26
N GLN A 97 20.47 2.32 15.49
CA GLN A 97 21.05 1.61 16.63
C GLN A 97 19.96 0.78 17.29
N SER A 98 20.34 -0.20 18.11
CA SER A 98 19.48 -1.31 18.58
C SER A 98 18.14 -0.93 19.21
N ARG A 99 17.89 0.35 19.55
CA ARG A 99 16.59 0.88 20.02
C ARG A 99 16.28 2.32 19.61
N ARG A 100 17.05 2.93 18.71
CA ARG A 100 16.84 4.32 18.28
C ARG A 100 17.20 4.55 16.81
N ILE A 101 16.46 5.43 16.17
CA ILE A 101 16.74 5.97 14.84
C ILE A 101 17.13 7.42 15.03
N ALA A 102 18.37 7.79 14.69
CA ALA A 102 18.82 9.18 14.72
C ALA A 102 18.85 9.73 13.30
N VAL A 103 18.09 10.80 13.04
CA VAL A 103 18.00 11.48 11.75
C VAL A 103 18.70 12.84 11.86
N GLY A 104 19.90 12.94 11.26
CA GLY A 104 20.77 14.09 11.47
C GLY A 104 21.10 14.32 12.96
N MET A 105 21.22 15.59 13.35
CA MET A 105 21.46 15.98 14.75
C MET A 105 20.17 16.37 15.50
N MET A 106 19.03 16.44 14.80
CA MET A 106 17.84 17.17 15.27
C MET A 106 16.69 16.26 15.70
N LEU A 107 16.66 15.01 15.24
CA LEU A 107 15.55 14.10 15.46
C LEU A 107 16.06 12.74 15.93
N VAL A 108 15.51 12.27 17.05
CA VAL A 108 15.76 10.92 17.57
C VAL A 108 14.42 10.22 17.78
N ILE A 109 14.33 8.99 17.30
CA ILE A 109 13.13 8.16 17.38
C ILE A 109 13.46 6.89 18.17
N PRO A 110 13.22 6.88 19.50
CA PRO A 110 13.29 5.65 20.28
C PRO A 110 12.21 4.67 19.82
N TYR A 111 12.54 3.38 19.72
CA TYR A 111 11.59 2.34 19.33
C TYR A 111 11.61 1.09 20.24
N GLY A 112 12.27 1.18 21.39
CA GLY A 112 12.43 0.06 22.33
C GLY A 112 11.11 -0.52 22.85
N GLU A 113 10.06 0.29 22.93
CA GLU A 113 8.72 -0.10 23.40
C GLU A 113 7.70 -0.23 22.27
N ALA A 114 8.12 -0.02 21.02
CA ALA A 114 7.22 -0.08 19.87
C ALA A 114 6.69 -1.50 19.66
N THR A 115 5.39 -1.65 19.47
CA THR A 115 4.78 -2.95 19.12
C THR A 115 4.95 -3.23 17.64
N GLU A 116 5.15 -4.50 17.26
CA GLU A 116 5.06 -4.89 15.86
C GLU A 116 3.58 -4.90 15.43
N TRP A 117 3.27 -4.21 14.34
CA TRP A 117 1.93 -4.22 13.76
C TRP A 117 1.63 -5.58 13.14
N MET A 118 0.51 -6.17 13.54
CA MET A 118 -0.02 -7.38 12.92
C MET A 118 -1.00 -7.03 11.80
N PRO A 119 -0.68 -7.37 10.53
CA PRO A 119 -1.57 -7.10 9.41
C PRO A 119 -2.86 -7.93 9.52
N PRO A 120 -4.05 -7.32 9.37
CA PRO A 120 -5.30 -8.07 9.32
C PRO A 120 -5.36 -8.95 8.06
N ARG A 121 -6.07 -10.07 8.14
CA ARG A 121 -6.22 -11.03 7.04
C ARG A 121 -7.66 -11.54 6.97
N PRO A 122 -8.21 -11.78 5.77
CA PRO A 122 -9.50 -12.43 5.63
C PRO A 122 -9.52 -13.78 6.35
N HIS A 123 -10.62 -14.07 7.06
CA HIS A 123 -10.81 -15.35 7.75
C HIS A 123 -11.02 -16.50 6.75
N ALA A 124 -11.85 -16.29 5.74
CA ALA A 124 -12.17 -17.25 4.70
C ALA A 124 -12.29 -16.57 3.33
N ASN A 125 -12.15 -17.36 2.26
CA ASN A 125 -12.41 -16.97 0.88
C ASN A 125 -13.74 -17.59 0.44
N ASP A 126 -14.84 -16.92 0.78
CA ASP A 126 -16.20 -17.32 0.38
C ASP A 126 -16.64 -16.51 -0.85
N LYS A 127 -17.10 -17.20 -1.88
CA LYS A 127 -17.42 -16.62 -3.18
C LYS A 127 -18.64 -15.71 -3.12
N GLU A 128 -19.72 -16.16 -2.49
CA GLU A 128 -20.97 -15.43 -2.33
C GLU A 128 -20.74 -14.16 -1.50
N MET A 129 -20.02 -14.28 -0.38
CA MET A 129 -19.66 -13.15 0.48
C MET A 129 -18.75 -12.16 -0.24
N THR A 130 -17.71 -12.64 -0.93
CA THR A 130 -16.82 -11.77 -1.71
C THR A 130 -17.59 -11.03 -2.80
N SER A 131 -18.49 -11.71 -3.53
CA SER A 131 -19.32 -11.09 -4.56
C SER A 131 -20.23 -10.02 -3.99
N LYS A 132 -20.87 -10.30 -2.85
CA LYS A 132 -21.69 -9.33 -2.10
C LYS A 132 -20.87 -8.13 -1.65
N GLY A 133 -19.67 -8.35 -1.11
CA GLY A 133 -18.79 -7.28 -0.62
C GLY A 133 -18.32 -6.35 -1.74
N ILE A 134 -18.03 -6.90 -2.93
CA ILE A 134 -17.70 -6.08 -4.11
C ILE A 134 -18.90 -5.21 -4.50
N ALA A 135 -20.12 -5.77 -4.50
CA ALA A 135 -21.32 -5.00 -4.82
C ALA A 135 -21.57 -3.87 -3.79
N ASN A 136 -21.41 -4.17 -2.50
CA ASN A 136 -21.52 -3.22 -1.40
C ASN A 136 -20.49 -2.08 -1.50
N LEU A 137 -19.23 -2.42 -1.78
CA LEU A 137 -18.18 -1.43 -2.01
C LEU A 137 -18.57 -0.50 -3.16
N ARG A 138 -18.97 -1.06 -4.31
CA ARG A 138 -19.35 -0.28 -5.49
C ARG A 138 -20.49 0.69 -5.22
N ALA A 139 -21.53 0.23 -4.52
CA ALA A 139 -22.67 1.08 -4.18
C ALA A 139 -22.28 2.34 -3.39
N LYS A 140 -21.19 2.29 -2.61
CA LYS A 140 -20.73 3.42 -1.79
C LYS A 140 -19.70 4.33 -2.45
N VAL A 141 -19.00 3.86 -3.49
CA VAL A 141 -17.80 4.57 -3.99
C VAL A 141 -17.98 5.18 -5.37
N VAL A 142 -19.07 4.90 -6.07
CA VAL A 142 -19.35 5.40 -7.43
C VAL A 142 -19.09 6.91 -7.58
N ASP A 143 -19.51 7.72 -6.60
CA ASP A 143 -19.32 9.18 -6.63
C ASP A 143 -18.06 9.67 -5.90
N ARG A 144 -17.28 8.75 -5.31
CA ARG A 144 -16.07 9.02 -4.52
C ARG A 144 -14.77 8.83 -5.30
N LEU A 145 -14.77 7.99 -6.33
CA LEU A 145 -13.55 7.58 -7.01
C LEU A 145 -12.80 8.78 -7.62
N PRO A 146 -11.46 8.84 -7.47
CA PRO A 146 -10.68 9.86 -8.13
C PRO A 146 -10.79 9.75 -9.66
N ARG A 147 -10.81 10.90 -10.33
CA ARG A 147 -10.94 10.96 -11.80
C ARG A 147 -9.67 10.60 -12.57
N ASN A 148 -8.54 10.53 -11.87
CA ASN A 148 -7.22 10.19 -12.41
C ASN A 148 -6.77 8.84 -11.85
N GLY A 149 -5.83 8.19 -12.52
CA GLY A 149 -5.31 6.88 -12.14
C GLY A 149 -6.12 5.75 -12.75
N LEU A 150 -6.24 4.66 -12.00
CA LEU A 150 -6.88 3.39 -12.35
C LEU A 150 -8.05 3.04 -11.43
N ALA A 151 -8.44 3.96 -10.53
CA ALA A 151 -9.60 3.81 -9.65
C ALA A 151 -10.90 3.45 -10.38
N GLU A 152 -11.07 3.83 -11.65
CA GLU A 152 -12.24 3.47 -12.45
C GLU A 152 -12.46 1.95 -12.58
N PHE A 153 -11.41 1.13 -12.45
CA PHE A 153 -11.53 -0.34 -12.51
C PHE A 153 -12.18 -0.93 -11.25
N VAL A 154 -12.43 -0.13 -10.20
CA VAL A 154 -13.27 -0.54 -9.06
C VAL A 154 -14.72 -0.72 -9.49
N VAL A 155 -15.24 0.10 -10.41
CA VAL A 155 -16.63 0.08 -10.88
C VAL A 155 -16.71 -0.52 -12.29
N ARG A 156 -17.80 -1.25 -12.58
CA ARG A 156 -18.02 -1.78 -13.94
C ARG A 156 -18.40 -0.63 -14.88
N SER A 157 -17.40 -0.03 -15.53
CA SER A 157 -17.45 0.87 -16.69
C SER A 157 -18.85 1.27 -17.20
N SER A 158 -19.56 2.12 -16.46
CA SER A 158 -20.72 2.89 -16.95
C SER A 158 -20.51 4.41 -16.82
N LEU A 159 -19.38 4.84 -16.27
CA LEU A 159 -19.03 6.24 -16.12
C LEU A 159 -17.88 6.59 -17.07
N ASN A 160 -18.07 7.62 -17.88
CA ASN A 160 -17.08 8.21 -18.79
C ASN A 160 -15.94 8.92 -18.02
N ILE A 161 -15.30 8.26 -17.05
CA ILE A 161 -14.14 8.81 -16.33
C ILE A 161 -12.90 8.49 -17.15
N ARG A 162 -12.67 9.23 -18.23
CA ARG A 162 -11.54 8.94 -19.13
C ARG A 162 -10.23 9.47 -18.55
N SER A 163 -9.70 8.83 -17.51
CA SER A 163 -8.28 9.00 -17.19
C SER A 163 -7.46 8.51 -18.39
N SER A 164 -6.47 9.29 -18.83
CA SER A 164 -5.57 8.87 -19.90
C SER A 164 -4.80 7.60 -19.53
N LEU A 165 -4.46 7.44 -18.25
CA LEU A 165 -3.78 6.25 -17.73
C LEU A 165 -4.66 5.00 -17.88
N ALA A 166 -5.94 5.11 -17.51
CA ALA A 166 -6.92 4.05 -17.68
C ALA A 166 -7.04 3.56 -19.13
N VAL A 167 -7.06 4.48 -20.10
CA VAL A 167 -7.12 4.13 -21.53
C VAL A 167 -5.92 3.28 -21.95
N VAL A 168 -4.71 3.65 -21.50
CA VAL A 168 -3.47 2.91 -21.77
C VAL A 168 -3.48 1.56 -21.04
N ALA A 169 -3.90 1.53 -19.77
CA ALA A 169 -3.89 0.34 -18.92
C ALA A 169 -4.95 -0.71 -19.29
N LYS A 170 -6.07 -0.30 -19.91
CA LYS A 170 -7.21 -1.17 -20.21
C LYS A 170 -6.84 -2.44 -20.99
N GLY A 171 -5.98 -2.30 -22.00
CA GLY A 171 -5.51 -3.42 -22.82
C GLY A 171 -4.71 -4.45 -22.01
N PRO A 172 -3.60 -4.02 -21.37
CA PRO A 172 -2.80 -4.84 -20.47
C PRO A 172 -3.61 -5.47 -19.34
N ILE A 173 -4.40 -4.69 -18.58
CA ILE A 173 -5.23 -5.19 -17.47
C ILE A 173 -6.15 -6.32 -17.96
N ARG A 174 -6.87 -6.12 -19.07
CA ARG A 174 -7.75 -7.15 -19.62
C ARG A 174 -7.01 -8.45 -19.96
N ARG A 175 -5.80 -8.36 -20.51
CA ARG A 175 -5.00 -9.54 -20.88
C ARG A 175 -4.45 -10.25 -19.64
N ILE A 176 -4.01 -9.50 -18.62
CA ILE A 176 -3.57 -10.06 -17.34
C ILE A 176 -4.75 -10.76 -16.64
N SER A 177 -5.91 -10.12 -16.54
CA SER A 177 -7.12 -10.73 -15.94
C SER A 177 -7.57 -11.98 -16.69
N SER A 178 -7.48 -11.99 -18.02
CA SER A 178 -7.76 -13.18 -18.84
C SER A 178 -6.78 -14.32 -18.53
N ALA A 179 -5.48 -14.03 -18.45
CA ALA A 179 -4.47 -15.01 -18.07
C ALA A 179 -4.73 -15.57 -16.66
N LEU A 180 -5.13 -14.71 -15.72
CA LEU A 180 -5.52 -15.11 -14.37
C LEU A 180 -6.74 -16.04 -14.37
N SER A 181 -7.80 -15.68 -15.11
CA SER A 181 -9.01 -16.51 -15.24
C SER A 181 -8.67 -17.91 -15.78
N VAL A 182 -7.83 -17.99 -16.82
CA VAL A 182 -7.39 -19.27 -17.37
C VAL A 182 -6.53 -20.06 -16.37
N ALA A 183 -5.64 -19.39 -15.63
CA ALA A 183 -4.81 -20.02 -14.61
C ALA A 183 -5.65 -20.61 -13.46
N LEU A 184 -6.63 -19.84 -12.97
CA LEU A 184 -7.60 -20.27 -11.95
C LEU A 184 -8.42 -21.47 -12.44
N PHE A 185 -9.01 -21.38 -13.63
CA PHE A 185 -9.87 -22.42 -14.19
C PHE A 185 -9.10 -23.72 -14.46
N ARG A 186 -7.91 -23.62 -15.04
CA ARG A 186 -7.08 -24.78 -15.39
C ARG A 186 -6.17 -25.26 -14.26
N ARG A 187 -6.16 -24.57 -13.11
CA ARG A 187 -5.27 -24.84 -11.96
C ARG A 187 -3.80 -25.01 -12.37
N ARG A 188 -3.30 -24.05 -13.14
CA ARG A 188 -1.91 -23.99 -13.64
C ARG A 188 -1.22 -22.70 -13.21
N LEU A 189 0.07 -22.59 -13.47
CA LEU A 189 0.86 -21.37 -13.22
C LEU A 189 0.18 -20.13 -13.82
N PHE A 190 0.20 -19.04 -13.05
CA PHE A 190 -0.29 -17.75 -13.54
C PHE A 190 0.85 -17.05 -14.28
N GLN A 191 0.78 -17.06 -15.62
CA GLN A 191 1.83 -16.48 -16.47
C GLN A 191 1.25 -15.39 -17.36
N PRO A 192 1.00 -14.17 -16.82
CA PRO A 192 0.69 -13.03 -17.66
C PRO A 192 1.88 -12.69 -18.57
N SER A 193 1.60 -12.04 -19.70
CA SER A 193 2.65 -11.57 -20.61
C SER A 193 3.56 -10.56 -19.91
N PRO A 194 4.90 -10.73 -19.93
CA PRO A 194 5.82 -9.72 -19.39
C PRO A 194 5.63 -8.34 -20.01
N VAL A 195 5.25 -8.26 -21.29
CA VAL A 195 4.96 -6.99 -21.98
C VAL A 195 3.74 -6.28 -21.37
N ASP A 196 2.73 -7.03 -20.93
CA ASP A 196 1.55 -6.45 -20.30
C ASP A 196 1.84 -5.97 -18.87
N VAL A 197 2.65 -6.72 -18.12
CA VAL A 197 3.10 -6.30 -16.80
C VAL A 197 3.99 -5.06 -16.90
N ALA A 198 4.96 -5.06 -17.80
CA ALA A 198 5.84 -3.92 -18.05
C ALA A 198 5.09 -2.66 -18.52
N ALA A 199 3.98 -2.82 -19.24
CA ALA A 199 3.13 -1.69 -19.64
C ALA A 199 2.38 -1.02 -18.47
N LEU A 200 2.25 -1.70 -17.33
CA LEU A 200 1.69 -1.14 -16.10
C LEU A 200 2.79 -0.67 -15.14
N LEU A 201 3.95 -1.31 -15.12
CA LEU A 201 5.06 -0.88 -14.27
C LEU A 201 5.50 0.55 -14.60
N GLY A 202 5.51 1.40 -13.58
CA GLY A 202 5.82 2.82 -13.72
C GLY A 202 4.72 3.66 -14.40
N LEU A 203 3.54 3.09 -14.69
CA LEU A 203 2.46 3.81 -15.37
C LEU A 203 1.78 4.80 -14.42
N GLY A 204 2.08 6.09 -14.58
CA GLY A 204 1.48 7.18 -13.82
C GLY A 204 2.55 8.05 -13.12
N PRO A 205 2.19 9.24 -12.63
CA PRO A 205 3.13 10.13 -11.96
C PRO A 205 3.38 9.73 -10.50
N GLY A 206 4.43 10.28 -9.90
CA GLY A 206 4.67 10.24 -8.46
C GLY A 206 5.65 9.15 -8.00
N LEU A 207 5.74 8.99 -6.67
CA LEU A 207 6.63 7.98 -6.06
C LEU A 207 6.05 6.56 -6.09
N THR A 208 4.72 6.46 -6.25
CA THR A 208 3.93 5.24 -6.38
C THR A 208 3.01 5.43 -7.59
N PRO A 209 3.50 5.11 -8.81
CA PRO A 209 2.71 5.18 -10.03
C PRO A 209 1.46 4.30 -9.96
N SER A 210 0.35 4.76 -10.55
CA SER A 210 -0.94 4.06 -10.53
C SER A 210 -0.88 2.60 -10.96
N GLY A 211 -0.08 2.28 -11.99
CA GLY A 211 0.08 0.91 -12.45
C GLY A 211 0.82 0.01 -11.45
N ASP A 212 1.77 0.55 -10.68
CA ASP A 212 2.44 -0.19 -9.61
C ASP A 212 1.48 -0.43 -8.45
N ASP A 213 0.72 0.58 -8.03
CA ASP A 213 -0.30 0.45 -7.00
C ASP A 213 -1.36 -0.60 -7.39
N PHE A 214 -1.78 -0.60 -8.66
CA PHE A 214 -2.70 -1.59 -9.21
C PHE A 214 -2.10 -3.01 -9.17
N LEU A 215 -0.87 -3.20 -9.60
CA LEU A 215 -0.18 -4.51 -9.54
C LEU A 215 0.00 -4.98 -8.08
N GLY A 216 0.31 -4.08 -7.16
CA GLY A 216 0.33 -4.34 -5.72
C GLY A 216 -1.04 -4.81 -5.21
N GLY A 217 -2.10 -4.12 -5.62
CA GLY A 217 -3.49 -4.49 -5.35
C GLY A 217 -3.86 -5.87 -5.84
N MET A 218 -3.42 -6.24 -7.05
CA MET A 218 -3.63 -7.59 -7.58
C MET A 218 -2.97 -8.64 -6.68
N MET A 219 -1.72 -8.43 -6.25
CA MET A 219 -1.06 -9.38 -5.35
C MET A 219 -1.78 -9.50 -4.00
N VAL A 220 -2.23 -8.39 -3.41
CA VAL A 220 -3.05 -8.40 -2.18
C VAL A 220 -4.35 -9.19 -2.38
N GLY A 221 -5.03 -9.00 -3.51
CA GLY A 221 -6.24 -9.75 -3.86
C GLY A 221 -5.99 -11.24 -4.01
N LEU A 222 -4.86 -11.65 -4.60
CA LEU A 222 -4.49 -13.06 -4.75
C LEU A 222 -4.28 -13.72 -3.38
N TYR A 223 -3.62 -13.03 -2.44
CA TYR A 223 -3.52 -13.50 -1.05
C TYR A 223 -4.87 -13.57 -0.34
N ALA A 224 -5.79 -12.64 -0.62
CA ALA A 224 -7.13 -12.64 -0.03
C ALA A 224 -7.94 -13.89 -0.42
N VAL A 225 -7.78 -14.37 -1.66
CA VAL A 225 -8.45 -15.58 -2.16
C VAL A 225 -7.62 -16.86 -2.02
N ARG A 226 -6.51 -16.82 -1.27
CA ARG A 226 -5.60 -17.96 -1.01
C ARG A 226 -4.87 -18.49 -2.25
N GLU A 227 -4.65 -17.64 -3.24
CA GLU A 227 -3.87 -17.94 -4.45
C GLU A 227 -2.44 -17.36 -4.34
N ASP A 228 -1.79 -17.60 -3.19
CA ASP A 228 -0.45 -17.11 -2.85
C ASP A 228 0.60 -17.48 -3.92
N GLY A 229 0.45 -18.65 -4.56
CA GLY A 229 1.30 -19.10 -5.66
C GLY A 229 1.23 -18.16 -6.87
N PHE A 230 0.04 -17.66 -7.19
CA PHE A 230 -0.16 -16.73 -8.31
C PHE A 230 0.37 -15.35 -7.97
N ALA A 231 0.30 -14.91 -6.71
CA ALA A 231 0.94 -13.68 -6.28
C ALA A 231 2.47 -13.75 -6.48
N LYS A 232 3.08 -14.90 -6.16
CA LYS A 232 4.52 -15.16 -6.38
C LYS A 232 4.88 -15.21 -7.86
N ASP A 233 4.03 -15.81 -8.70
CA ASP A 233 4.23 -15.81 -10.15
C ASP A 233 4.20 -14.40 -10.74
N LEU A 234 3.23 -13.57 -10.32
CA LEU A 234 3.14 -12.17 -10.74
C LEU A 234 4.37 -11.38 -10.27
N TRP A 235 4.76 -11.54 -9.00
CA TRP A 235 5.96 -10.91 -8.45
C TRP A 235 7.22 -11.29 -9.22
N ARG A 236 7.39 -12.56 -9.61
CA ARG A 236 8.55 -12.99 -10.40
C ARG A 236 8.66 -12.20 -11.70
N ILE A 237 7.55 -12.04 -12.43
CA ILE A 237 7.54 -11.27 -13.69
C ILE A 237 7.81 -9.79 -13.44
N ILE A 238 7.24 -9.22 -12.36
CA ILE A 238 7.54 -7.84 -11.95
C ILE A 238 9.03 -7.69 -11.65
N ASN A 239 9.60 -8.58 -10.84
CA ASN A 239 10.99 -8.57 -10.43
C ASN A 239 11.98 -8.83 -11.58
N ASP A 240 11.54 -9.51 -12.64
CA ASP A 240 12.32 -9.73 -13.86
C ASP A 240 12.29 -8.49 -14.78
N CYS A 241 11.36 -7.56 -14.57
CA CYS A 241 11.37 -6.25 -15.22
C CYS A 241 12.40 -5.34 -14.54
N ASP A 242 13.15 -4.58 -15.33
CA ASP A 242 14.32 -3.82 -14.85
C ASP A 242 13.96 -2.83 -13.73
N GLU A 243 14.53 -3.08 -12.54
CA GLU A 243 14.39 -2.25 -11.32
C GLU A 243 14.81 -0.80 -11.57
N SER A 244 15.74 -0.57 -12.51
CA SER A 244 16.35 0.74 -12.79
C SER A 244 15.35 1.81 -13.25
N SER A 245 14.19 1.39 -13.75
CA SER A 245 13.14 2.27 -14.24
C SER A 245 12.13 2.72 -13.16
N ALA A 246 12.02 1.99 -12.05
CA ALA A 246 10.94 2.21 -11.08
C ALA A 246 11.41 2.90 -9.80
N ASN A 247 10.52 3.70 -9.23
CA ASN A 247 10.79 4.47 -8.03
C ASN A 247 11.05 3.53 -6.84
N ILE A 248 12.13 3.78 -6.08
CA ILE A 248 12.49 2.95 -4.91
C ILE A 248 11.34 2.80 -3.89
N VAL A 249 10.49 3.84 -3.76
CA VAL A 249 9.33 3.81 -2.87
C VAL A 249 8.29 2.82 -3.39
N SER A 250 7.94 2.92 -4.67
CA SER A 250 7.03 1.99 -5.34
C SER A 250 7.51 0.54 -5.24
N TRP A 251 8.79 0.29 -5.53
CA TRP A 251 9.40 -1.04 -5.42
C TRP A 251 9.30 -1.64 -4.02
N ALA A 252 9.51 -0.83 -2.98
CA ALA A 252 9.39 -1.29 -1.61
C ALA A 252 7.96 -1.71 -1.26
N HIS A 253 6.95 -0.99 -1.77
CA HIS A 253 5.53 -1.34 -1.61
C HIS A 253 5.16 -2.59 -2.42
N LEU A 254 5.61 -2.70 -3.68
CA LEU A 254 5.41 -3.91 -4.50
C LEU A 254 6.02 -5.15 -3.84
N ARG A 255 7.23 -5.04 -3.27
CA ARG A 255 7.85 -6.13 -2.50
C ARG A 255 7.03 -6.51 -1.26
N GLY A 256 6.42 -5.53 -0.59
CA GLY A 256 5.47 -5.79 0.49
C GLY A 256 4.23 -6.54 0.01
N ALA A 257 3.63 -6.09 -1.10
CA ALA A 257 2.46 -6.71 -1.70
C ALA A 257 2.73 -8.15 -2.18
N ALA A 258 3.96 -8.45 -2.64
CA ALA A 258 4.40 -9.81 -2.96
C ALA A 258 4.36 -10.77 -1.75
N HIS A 259 4.32 -10.25 -0.52
CA HIS A 259 4.11 -10.98 0.73
C HIS A 259 2.69 -10.84 1.31
N GLY A 260 1.74 -10.28 0.54
CA GLY A 260 0.38 -10.04 0.97
C GLY A 260 0.25 -8.90 1.98
N LEU A 261 1.24 -8.00 2.02
CA LEU A 261 1.26 -6.87 2.93
C LEU A 261 0.95 -5.58 2.18
N ALA A 262 0.15 -4.72 2.80
CA ALA A 262 -0.20 -3.40 2.29
C ALA A 262 -0.50 -2.47 3.48
N ALA A 263 -0.91 -1.23 3.22
CA ALA A 263 -1.42 -0.34 4.27
C ALA A 263 -2.59 -1.01 5.02
N ASP A 264 -2.69 -0.75 6.33
CA ASP A 264 -3.68 -1.36 7.22
C ASP A 264 -5.12 -1.14 6.74
N SER A 265 -5.44 0.06 6.26
CA SER A 265 -6.75 0.39 5.70
C SER A 265 -7.09 -0.44 4.46
N ILE A 266 -6.11 -0.79 3.62
CA ILE A 266 -6.33 -1.64 2.44
C ILE A 266 -6.60 -3.08 2.87
N LEU A 267 -5.83 -3.60 3.83
CA LEU A 267 -6.03 -4.96 4.34
C LEU A 267 -7.35 -5.09 5.11
N ARG A 268 -7.75 -4.07 5.88
CA ARG A 268 -9.07 -4.00 6.53
C ARG A 268 -10.20 -3.96 5.51
N LEU A 269 -10.09 -3.11 4.49
CA LEU A 269 -11.07 -3.08 3.40
C LEU A 269 -11.17 -4.45 2.70
N THR A 270 -10.04 -5.10 2.48
CA THR A 270 -9.99 -6.47 1.94
C THR A 270 -10.77 -7.44 2.81
N CYS A 271 -10.60 -7.40 4.14
CA CYS A 271 -11.36 -8.22 5.07
C CYS A 271 -12.87 -7.94 5.00
N ILE A 272 -13.28 -6.67 4.96
CA ILE A 272 -14.68 -6.25 4.85
C ILE A 272 -15.30 -6.78 3.55
N VAL A 273 -14.61 -6.62 2.42
CA VAL A 273 -15.09 -7.10 1.11
C VAL A 273 -15.17 -8.63 1.09
N SER A 274 -14.15 -9.34 1.57
CA SER A 274 -14.15 -10.81 1.61
C SER A 274 -15.24 -11.39 2.52
N SER A 275 -15.69 -10.67 3.54
CA SER A 275 -16.78 -11.10 4.43
C SER A 275 -18.17 -10.64 3.98
N GLY A 276 -18.31 -10.04 2.79
CA GLY A 276 -19.58 -9.50 2.30
C GLY A 276 -20.11 -8.31 3.09
N GLY A 277 -19.22 -7.64 3.83
CA GLY A 277 -19.54 -6.46 4.63
C GLY A 277 -19.75 -5.21 3.78
N GLU A 278 -20.15 -4.14 4.44
CA GLU A 278 -20.25 -2.80 3.84
C GLU A 278 -19.14 -1.92 4.41
N PRO A 279 -18.28 -1.30 3.58
CA PRO A 279 -17.30 -0.35 4.08
C PRO A 279 -18.02 0.88 4.65
N ASP A 280 -17.56 1.39 5.79
CA ASP A 280 -18.05 2.65 6.38
C ASP A 280 -17.27 3.87 5.84
N ASP A 281 -17.71 5.08 6.19
CA ASP A 281 -17.04 6.29 5.73
C ASP A 281 -15.63 6.46 6.30
N GLU A 282 -15.34 5.86 7.47
CA GLU A 282 -14.03 5.92 8.11
C GLU A 282 -13.00 5.15 7.29
N ILE A 283 -13.30 3.90 6.90
CA ILE A 283 -12.39 3.11 6.07
C ILE A 283 -12.23 3.74 4.69
N LEU A 284 -13.28 4.31 4.09
CA LEU A 284 -13.17 4.99 2.80
C LEU A 284 -12.33 6.27 2.89
N ALA A 285 -12.48 7.06 3.96
CA ALA A 285 -11.63 8.22 4.23
C ALA A 285 -10.18 7.82 4.56
N ALA A 286 -9.97 6.61 5.07
CA ALA A 286 -8.65 6.04 5.23
C ALA A 286 -7.97 5.77 3.88
N ILE A 287 -8.71 5.22 2.91
CA ILE A 287 -8.21 4.96 1.56
C ILE A 287 -7.88 6.26 0.83
N ASP A 288 -8.75 7.28 0.92
CA ASP A 288 -8.53 8.59 0.30
C ASP A 288 -7.24 9.29 0.78
N ARG A 289 -6.80 8.99 2.01
CA ARG A 289 -5.58 9.56 2.58
C ARG A 289 -4.30 8.85 2.12
N ILE A 290 -4.40 7.74 1.40
CA ILE A 290 -3.24 7.00 0.86
C ILE A 290 -2.83 7.62 -0.48
N GLY A 291 -2.00 8.65 -0.44
CA GLY A 291 -1.57 9.35 -1.65
C GLY A 291 -2.74 9.99 -2.41
N HIS A 292 -2.46 10.58 -3.58
CA HIS A 292 -3.50 11.27 -4.36
C HIS A 292 -4.45 10.28 -5.07
N THR A 293 -3.92 9.19 -5.62
CA THR A 293 -4.71 8.12 -6.28
C THR A 293 -4.34 6.72 -5.82
N SER A 294 -3.17 6.57 -5.18
CA SER A 294 -2.57 5.26 -4.85
C SER A 294 -3.46 4.32 -4.05
N GLY A 295 -4.19 4.84 -3.05
CA GLY A 295 -5.15 4.04 -2.30
C GLY A 295 -6.19 3.38 -3.21
N TRP A 296 -6.83 4.17 -4.08
CA TRP A 296 -7.87 3.67 -4.99
C TRP A 296 -7.31 2.85 -6.16
N ASP A 297 -6.11 3.16 -6.64
CA ASP A 297 -5.43 2.37 -7.67
C ASP A 297 -5.11 0.95 -7.14
N MET A 298 -4.72 0.84 -5.87
CA MET A 298 -4.53 -0.45 -5.21
C MET A 298 -5.86 -1.19 -4.97
N VAL A 299 -6.93 -0.48 -4.57
CA VAL A 299 -8.28 -1.09 -4.48
C VAL A 299 -8.77 -1.59 -5.83
N ALA A 300 -8.46 -0.89 -6.93
CA ALA A 300 -8.82 -1.32 -8.27
C ALA A 300 -8.17 -2.66 -8.64
N GLY A 301 -6.86 -2.83 -8.40
CA GLY A 301 -6.16 -4.10 -8.62
C GLY A 301 -6.71 -5.24 -7.77
N LEU A 302 -7.01 -4.96 -6.50
CA LEU A 302 -7.67 -5.89 -5.58
C LEU A 302 -9.01 -6.36 -6.15
N VAL A 303 -9.91 -5.43 -6.49
CA VAL A 303 -11.26 -5.76 -6.99
C VAL A 303 -11.20 -6.57 -8.27
N VAL A 304 -10.31 -6.23 -9.21
CA VAL A 304 -10.15 -6.98 -10.47
C VAL A 304 -9.80 -8.44 -10.22
N VAL A 305 -8.93 -8.73 -9.23
CA VAL A 305 -8.61 -10.12 -8.86
C VAL A 305 -9.81 -10.80 -8.21
N LEU A 306 -10.45 -10.17 -7.24
CA LEU A 306 -11.61 -10.76 -6.55
C LEU A 306 -12.74 -11.08 -7.53
N GLU A 307 -13.03 -10.19 -8.48
CA GLU A 307 -14.02 -10.43 -9.53
C GLU A 307 -13.64 -11.56 -10.49
N THR A 308 -12.37 -11.63 -10.88
CA THR A 308 -11.88 -12.69 -11.75
C THR A 308 -12.02 -14.04 -11.04
N TRP A 309 -11.71 -14.09 -9.75
CA TRP A 309 -11.85 -15.27 -8.93
C TRP A 309 -13.30 -15.70 -8.75
N THR A 310 -14.20 -14.80 -8.33
CA THR A 310 -15.62 -15.14 -8.16
C THR A 310 -16.23 -15.65 -9.46
N GLY A 311 -15.98 -14.99 -10.60
CA GLY A 311 -16.49 -15.42 -11.90
C GLY A 311 -16.02 -16.81 -12.36
N VAL A 312 -14.81 -17.25 -11.97
CA VAL A 312 -14.35 -18.62 -12.23
C VAL A 312 -15.03 -19.62 -11.29
N MET A 313 -15.23 -19.26 -10.03
CA MET A 313 -15.91 -20.11 -9.05
C MET A 313 -17.40 -20.29 -9.39
N ASP A 314 -18.08 -19.29 -9.98
CA ASP A 314 -19.42 -19.45 -10.57
C ASP A 314 -19.47 -20.55 -11.64
N ASN A 315 -18.58 -20.47 -12.63
CA ASN A 315 -18.59 -21.37 -13.78
C ASN A 315 -18.20 -22.81 -13.43
N THR A 316 -17.46 -23.02 -12.34
CA THR A 316 -17.05 -24.36 -11.88
C THR A 316 -18.14 -25.06 -11.06
N SER A 317 -18.99 -24.31 -10.35
CA SER A 317 -20.18 -24.87 -9.68
C SER A 317 -21.22 -25.34 -10.69
N THR A 318 -21.50 -24.54 -11.73
CA THR A 318 -22.49 -24.89 -12.77
C THR A 318 -22.08 -26.11 -13.62
N ASN A 319 -20.77 -26.35 -13.80
CA ASN A 319 -20.27 -27.53 -14.52
C ASN A 319 -20.22 -28.81 -13.67
N ARG A 320 -20.46 -28.74 -12.36
CA ARG A 320 -20.56 -29.92 -11.47
C ARG A 320 -22.00 -30.39 -11.26
N GLU A 321 -22.98 -29.55 -11.58
CA GLU A 321 -24.42 -29.85 -11.46
C GLU A 321 -25.04 -30.37 -12.79
N ASN A 322 -24.27 -30.40 -13.88
CA ASN A 322 -24.62 -31.00 -15.17
C ASN A 322 -23.74 -32.21 -15.46
#